data_AF-A0A1F3ZTW8-F1
#
_entry.id   AF-A0A1F3ZTW8-F1
#
_cell.length_a   1.000
_cell.length_b   1.000
_cell.length_c   1.000
_cell.angle_alpha   90.00
_cell.angle_beta   90.00
_cell.angle_gamma   90.00
#
_symmetry.space_group_name_H-M   'P 1'
#
loop_
_entity.id
_entity.type
_entity.pdbx_description
1 polymer ?
#
loop_
_entity_poly.entity_id
_entity_poly.type
_entity_poly.pdbx_seq_one_letter_code
_entity_poly.pdbx_strand_id
1 'polypeptide(L)'
;MKITVDLPDGLACRIKAEAALRGRKLKDLVAEGLRLLLEAPESAAVPAKMRQPSTAYELMKDGRGIVDSGIGDLATNPKHMKGFGRASRRHR
;
A
#
# COMPACT_ATOMS: atom_id res chain seq x y z
N MET A 1 -20.08 -4.09 30.44
CA MET A 1 -19.04 -3.56 31.35
C MET A 1 -18.82 -2.08 31.05
N LYS A 2 -18.51 -1.24 32.05
CA LYS A 2 -18.16 0.18 31.83
C LYS A 2 -16.64 0.33 31.99
N ILE A 3 -16.00 0.98 31.02
CA ILE A 3 -14.57 1.29 31.04
C ILE A 3 -14.44 2.80 30.84
N THR A 4 -13.52 3.42 31.56
CA THR A 4 -13.12 4.82 31.37
C THR A 4 -11.70 4.82 30.80
N VAL A 5 -11.47 5.56 29.72
CA VAL A 5 -10.17 5.68 29.05
C VAL A 5 -9.86 7.15 28.84
N ASP A 6 -8.62 7.54 29.08
CA ASP A 6 -8.13 8.88 28.75
C ASP A 6 -7.77 8.93 27.27
N LEU A 7 -8.34 9.90 26.55
CA LEU A 7 -8.13 10.11 25.12
C LEU A 7 -7.53 11.50 24.91
N PRO A 8 -6.52 11.65 24.04
CA PRO A 8 -6.05 12.96 23.64
C PRO A 8 -7.20 13.79 23.06
N ASP A 9 -7.28 15.07 23.42
CA ASP A 9 -8.41 15.95 23.04
C ASP A 9 -8.67 15.99 21.54
N GLY A 10 -7.60 16.06 20.73
CA GLY A 10 -7.71 16.06 19.26
C GLY A 10 -8.34 14.77 18.72
N LEU A 11 -8.09 13.63 19.38
CA LEU A 11 -8.65 12.34 19.00
C LEU A 11 -10.12 12.25 19.44
N ALA A 12 -10.44 12.70 20.66
CA ALA A 12 -11.82 12.77 21.15
C ALA A 12 -12.70 13.67 20.26
N CYS A 13 -12.18 14.81 19.80
CA CYS A 13 -12.88 15.71 18.86
C CYS A 13 -13.18 15.02 17.53
N ARG A 14 -12.20 14.31 16.94
CA ARG A 14 -12.38 13.60 15.68
C ARG A 14 -13.42 12.48 15.79
N ILE A 15 -13.38 11.65 16.84
CA ILE A 15 -14.36 10.58 17.03
C ILE A 15 -15.78 11.16 17.19
N LYS A 16 -15.93 12.27 17.94
CA LYS A 16 -17.23 12.95 18.07
C LYS A 16 -17.76 13.48 16.75
N ALA A 17 -16.90 14.12 15.95
CA ALA A 17 -17.26 14.62 14.62
C ALA A 17 -17.68 13.46 13.70
N GLU A 18 -16.90 12.39 13.67
CA GLU A 18 -17.18 11.19 12.86
C GLU A 18 -18.50 10.52 13.28
N ALA A 19 -18.78 10.45 14.58
CA ALA A 19 -20.03 9.93 15.11
C ALA A 19 -21.24 10.78 14.68
N ALA A 20 -21.10 12.11 14.72
CA ALA A 20 -22.13 13.04 14.26
C ALA A 20 -22.39 12.92 12.76
N LEU A 21 -21.35 12.84 11.94
CA LEU A 21 -21.45 12.68 10.49
C LEU A 21 -22.14 11.36 10.10
N ARG A 22 -21.87 10.28 10.85
CA ARG A 22 -22.49 8.96 10.61
C ARG A 22 -23.86 8.80 11.27
N GLY A 23 -24.33 9.79 12.03
CA GLY A 23 -25.59 9.72 12.77
C GLY A 23 -25.62 8.61 13.83
N ARG A 24 -24.45 8.22 14.37
CA ARG A 24 -24.32 7.12 15.34
C ARG A 24 -23.89 7.65 16.71
N LYS A 25 -24.15 6.87 17.76
CA LYS A 25 -23.64 7.19 19.10
C LYS A 25 -22.14 6.91 19.15
N LEU A 26 -21.42 7.75 19.90
CA LEU A 26 -19.97 7.60 20.11
C LEU A 26 -19.58 6.19 20.59
N LYS A 27 -20.40 5.60 21.47
CA LYS A 27 -20.18 4.26 22.03
C LYS A 27 -20.22 3.18 20.95
N ASP A 28 -21.12 3.29 19.98
CA ASP A 28 -21.31 2.29 18.93
C ASP A 28 -20.13 2.35 17.95
N LEU A 29 -19.65 3.56 17.63
CA LEU A 29 -18.48 3.77 16.77
C LEU A 29 -17.19 3.24 17.43
N VAL A 30 -17.02 3.47 18.73
CA VAL A 30 -15.87 2.93 19.49
C VAL A 30 -15.95 1.41 19.58
N ALA A 31 -17.13 0.83 19.83
CA ALA A 31 -17.31 -0.61 19.89
C ALA A 31 -17.02 -1.30 18.55
N GLU A 32 -17.47 -0.71 17.44
CA GLU A 32 -17.18 -1.18 16.08
C GLU A 32 -15.68 -1.13 15.77
N GLY A 33 -15.00 -0.04 16.10
CA GLY A 33 -13.56 0.10 15.93
C GLY A 33 -12.75 -0.94 16.73
N LEU A 34 -13.13 -1.18 17.99
CA LEU A 34 -12.49 -2.20 18.83
C LEU A 34 -12.74 -3.61 18.30
N ARG A 35 -13.95 -3.88 17.79
CA ARG A 35 -14.29 -5.17 17.19
C ARG A 35 -13.46 -5.44 15.95
N LEU A 36 -13.33 -4.48 15.04
CA LEU A 36 -12.48 -4.60 13.86
C LEU A 36 -11.02 -4.82 14.22
N LEU A 37 -10.52 -4.17 15.28
CA LEU A 37 -9.15 -4.35 15.75
C LEU A 37 -8.89 -5.76 16.29
N LEU A 38 -9.87 -6.34 17.01
CA LEU A 38 -9.77 -7.67 17.61
C LEU A 38 -10.06 -8.81 16.62
N GLU A 39 -10.93 -8.57 15.64
CA GLU A 39 -11.26 -9.53 14.57
C GLU A 39 -10.23 -9.51 13.43
N ALA A 40 -9.42 -8.45 13.31
CA ALA A 40 -8.31 -8.42 12.37
C ALA A 40 -7.26 -9.47 12.80
N PRO A 41 -6.94 -10.47 11.95
CA PRO A 41 -5.87 -11.41 12.26
C PRO A 41 -4.55 -10.63 12.42
N GLU A 42 -3.76 -10.98 13.44
CA GLU A 42 -2.44 -10.38 13.73
C GLU A 42 -1.49 -10.32 12.52
N SER A 43 -1.79 -11.05 11.44
CA SER A 43 -1.13 -10.97 10.13
C SER A 43 -1.12 -9.58 9.47
N ALA A 44 -1.91 -8.62 9.95
CA ALA A 44 -1.84 -7.21 9.50
C ALA A 44 -0.86 -6.33 10.32
N ALA A 45 -0.31 -6.85 11.42
CA ALA A 45 0.66 -6.17 12.27
C ALA A 45 2.12 -6.45 11.86
N VAL A 46 2.37 -6.86 10.61
CA VAL A 46 3.69 -6.58 10.04
C VAL A 46 3.71 -5.07 9.83
N PRO A 47 4.59 -4.30 10.49
CA PRO A 47 4.68 -2.88 10.25
C PRO A 47 4.86 -2.71 8.75
N ALA A 48 4.17 -1.73 8.17
CA ALA A 48 4.43 -1.23 6.82
C ALA A 48 5.84 -0.59 6.72
N LYS A 49 6.87 -1.23 7.29
CA LYS A 49 8.24 -1.14 6.80
C LYS A 49 8.18 -1.63 5.36
N MET A 50 8.06 -0.68 4.44
CA MET A 50 8.48 -0.80 3.05
C MET A 50 8.33 -2.23 2.50
N ARG A 51 7.11 -2.68 2.23
CA ARG A 51 6.97 -3.56 1.07
C ARG A 51 7.25 -2.66 -0.11
N GLN A 52 8.54 -2.52 -0.45
CA GLN A 52 8.91 -1.89 -1.70
C GLN A 52 8.11 -2.63 -2.78
N PRO A 53 7.46 -1.91 -3.71
CA PRO A 53 6.82 -2.57 -4.83
C PRO A 53 7.87 -3.47 -5.47
N SER A 54 7.51 -4.74 -5.71
CA SER A 54 8.42 -5.72 -6.28
C SER A 54 9.03 -5.14 -7.54
N THR A 55 10.35 -5.20 -7.64
CA THR A 55 11.04 -4.64 -8.79
C THR A 55 10.65 -5.43 -10.05
N ALA A 56 10.73 -4.79 -11.22
CA ALA A 56 10.51 -5.49 -12.49
C ALA A 56 11.42 -6.73 -12.62
N TYR A 57 12.63 -6.67 -12.05
CA TYR A 57 13.54 -7.81 -11.97
C TYR A 57 12.97 -8.96 -11.14
N GLU A 58 12.49 -8.69 -9.91
CA GLU A 58 11.93 -9.72 -9.03
C GLU A 58 10.71 -10.42 -9.62
N LEU A 59 9.88 -9.68 -10.37
CA LEU A 59 8.71 -10.24 -11.04
C LEU A 59 9.05 -11.10 -12.27
N MET A 60 10.17 -10.82 -12.94
CA MET A 60 10.49 -11.41 -14.25
C MET A 60 11.73 -12.33 -14.25
N LYS A 61 12.44 -12.47 -13.12
CA LYS A 61 13.69 -13.25 -13.04
C LYS A 61 13.53 -14.70 -13.49
N ASP A 62 12.38 -15.32 -13.23
CA ASP A 62 12.13 -16.72 -13.58
C ASP A 62 11.82 -16.90 -15.09
N GLY A 63 11.44 -15.82 -15.77
CA GLY A 63 11.27 -15.78 -17.23
C GLY A 63 12.55 -15.46 -17.99
N ARG A 64 13.66 -15.16 -17.30
CA ARG A 64 14.94 -14.84 -17.94
C ARG A 64 15.51 -16.08 -18.61
N GLY A 65 15.64 -16.04 -19.94
CA GLY A 65 16.22 -17.14 -20.70
C GLY A 65 15.26 -18.31 -20.95
N ILE A 66 13.94 -18.11 -20.78
CA ILE A 66 12.91 -19.12 -21.09
C ILE A 66 12.92 -19.55 -22.57
N VAL A 67 13.48 -18.73 -23.45
CA VAL A 67 13.68 -19.04 -24.86
C VAL A 67 15.18 -19.11 -25.15
N ASP A 68 15.66 -20.28 -25.58
CA ASP A 68 16.99 -20.43 -26.17
C ASP A 68 16.95 -20.01 -27.64
N SER A 69 17.29 -18.75 -27.89
CA SER A 69 17.31 -18.18 -29.24
C SER A 69 18.65 -18.37 -29.96
N GLY A 70 19.69 -18.86 -29.29
CA GLY A 70 21.07 -18.84 -29.79
C GLY A 70 21.69 -17.44 -29.95
N ILE A 71 20.94 -16.36 -29.64
CA ILE A 71 21.38 -14.97 -29.73
C ILE A 71 21.65 -14.45 -28.32
N GLY A 72 22.88 -13.97 -28.08
CA GLY A 72 23.34 -13.58 -26.74
C GLY A 72 22.62 -12.36 -26.12
N ASP A 73 22.04 -11.50 -26.97
CA ASP A 73 21.27 -10.34 -26.52
C ASP A 73 20.04 -10.12 -27.41
N LEU A 74 18.86 -10.40 -26.84
CA LEU A 74 17.57 -10.13 -27.47
C LEU A 74 16.97 -8.79 -27.02
N ALA A 75 17.49 -8.19 -25.95
CA ALA A 75 16.93 -7.00 -25.34
C ALA A 75 17.47 -5.72 -26.00
N THR A 76 18.71 -5.74 -26.46
CA THR A 76 19.37 -4.56 -27.05
C THR A 76 19.36 -4.63 -28.56
N ASN A 77 18.39 -3.95 -29.19
CA ASN A 77 18.45 -3.65 -30.61
C ASN A 77 18.82 -2.17 -30.83
N PRO A 78 20.05 -1.84 -31.30
CA PRO A 78 20.49 -0.46 -31.49
C PRO A 78 19.58 0.40 -32.38
N LYS A 79 18.92 -0.21 -33.38
CA LYS A 79 17.94 0.48 -34.25
C LYS A 79 16.72 0.99 -33.46
N HIS A 80 16.29 0.24 -32.45
CA HIS A 80 15.09 0.54 -31.66
C HIS A 80 15.40 1.21 -30.31
N MET A 81 16.63 1.05 -29.80
CA MET A 81 17.07 1.66 -28.55
C MET A 81 17.60 3.09 -28.71
N LYS A 82 17.89 3.54 -29.95
CA LYS A 82 18.32 4.91 -30.21
C LYS A 82 17.21 5.91 -29.82
N GLY A 83 17.41 6.61 -28.70
CA GLY A 83 16.48 7.62 -28.18
C GLY A 83 15.39 7.07 -27.25
N PHE A 84 15.35 5.75 -27.01
CA PHE A 84 14.42 5.15 -26.06
C PHE A 84 14.68 5.66 -24.64
N GLY A 85 13.62 6.04 -23.91
CA GLY A 85 13.72 6.57 -22.54
C GLY A 85 14.32 7.98 -22.40
N ARG A 86 14.72 8.64 -23.50
CA ARG A 86 15.10 10.07 -23.44
C ARG A 86 13.83 10.90 -23.36
N ALA A 87 13.56 11.42 -22.16
CA ALA A 87 12.39 12.23 -21.86
C ALA A 87 12.19 13.37 -22.89
N SER A 88 11.18 13.23 -23.74
CA SER A 88 10.58 14.39 -24.41
C SER A 88 9.84 15.19 -23.35
N ARG A 89 10.56 16.13 -22.72
CA ARG A 89 10.07 17.21 -21.84
C ARG A 89 9.15 16.74 -20.70
N ARG A 90 9.65 16.84 -19.46
CA ARG A 90 8.80 16.94 -18.26
C ARG A 90 7.80 18.07 -18.51
N HIS A 91 6.52 17.76 -18.71
CA HIS A 91 5.46 18.75 -18.61
C HIS A 91 5.52 19.31 -17.17
N ARG A 92 6.01 20.54 -17.06
CA ARG A 92 5.83 21.40 -15.90
C ARG A 92 4.62 22.27 -16.16
#